data_AF-A0AAQ3QAU5-F1
#
_entry.id   AF-A0AAQ3QAU5-F1
#
_cell.length_a   1.000
_cell.length_b   1.000
_cell.length_c   1.000
_cell.angle_alpha   90.00
_cell.angle_beta   90.00
_cell.angle_gamma   90.00
#
_symmetry.space_group_name_H-M   'P 1'
#
loop_
_entity.id
_entity.type
_entity.pdbx_description
1 polymer ?
#
loop_
_entity_poly.entity_id
_entity_poly.type
_entity_poly.pdbx_seq_one_letter_code
_entity_poly.pdbx_strand_id
1 'polypeptide(L)'
;MELGMESEKCYICKEEEDDMKHTFIQCKFAGKFWKLAEEKIGIKFRYKEDGLNGKWLEEGEGRDKETTEKLKAFIAIALWWIWKNRNKMKFENFS
;
A
#
# COMPACT_ATOMS: atom_id res chain seq x y z
N MET A 1 0.36 34.51 -9.89
CA MET A 1 -0.21 33.90 -8.68
C MET A 1 -0.17 32.40 -8.93
N GLU A 2 0.94 31.76 -8.56
CA GLU A 2 1.07 30.31 -8.66
C GLU A 2 0.13 29.70 -7.61
N LEU A 3 -0.87 28.95 -8.07
CA LEU A 3 -1.63 28.06 -7.20
C LEU A 3 -0.67 26.93 -6.79
N GLY A 4 0.13 27.18 -5.76
CA GLY A 4 0.86 26.12 -5.09
C GLY A 4 -0.18 25.16 -4.53
N MET A 5 -0.37 24.02 -5.20
CA MET A 5 -1.04 22.88 -4.59
C MET A 5 -0.22 22.54 -3.36
N GLU A 6 -0.68 22.94 -2.17
CA GLU A 6 -0.12 22.37 -0.95
C GLU A 6 -0.23 20.86 -1.08
N SER A 7 0.93 20.19 -1.12
CA SER A 7 0.97 18.74 -1.10
C SER A 7 0.30 18.31 0.20
N GLU A 8 -0.86 17.66 0.10
CA GLU A 8 -1.55 17.15 1.27
C GLU A 8 -0.60 16.17 1.98
N LYS A 9 -0.49 16.27 3.32
CA LYS A 9 0.24 15.26 4.08
C LYS A 9 -0.54 13.95 4.08
N CYS A 10 0.15 12.82 4.02
CA CYS A 10 -0.41 11.49 4.04
C CYS A 10 -1.49 11.37 5.11
N TYR A 11 -2.70 11.01 4.70
CA TYR A 11 -3.84 10.97 5.60
C TYR A 11 -3.75 9.90 6.69
N ILE A 12 -2.83 8.93 6.55
CA ILE A 12 -2.59 7.89 7.54
C ILE A 12 -1.54 8.34 8.56
N CYS A 13 -0.37 8.79 8.14
CA CYS A 13 0.77 9.07 9.04
C CYS A 13 0.93 10.55 9.43
N LYS A 14 0.40 11.47 8.62
CA LYS A 14 0.47 12.93 8.78
C LYS A 14 1.89 13.51 8.75
N GLU A 15 2.86 12.79 8.21
CA GLU A 15 4.29 13.16 8.21
C GLU A 15 4.81 13.55 6.83
N GLU A 16 4.63 12.66 5.84
CA GLU A 16 5.13 12.83 4.46
C GLU A 16 4.01 13.23 3.48
N GLU A 17 4.36 13.48 2.21
CA GLU A 17 3.40 13.74 1.12
C GLU A 17 2.42 12.57 0.91
N ASP A 18 1.17 12.90 0.60
CA ASP A 18 0.09 11.97 0.29
C ASP A 18 0.15 11.48 -1.17
N ASP A 19 1.17 10.69 -1.49
CA ASP A 19 1.28 10.02 -2.78
C ASP A 19 1.03 8.51 -2.68
N MET A 20 0.95 7.83 -3.84
CA MET A 20 0.73 6.38 -3.89
C MET A 20 1.88 5.58 -3.26
N LYS A 21 3.13 5.92 -3.57
CA LYS A 21 4.32 5.22 -3.08
C LYS A 21 4.40 5.32 -1.56
N HIS A 22 4.21 6.52 -1.02
CA HIS A 22 4.15 6.72 0.41
C HIS A 22 2.97 5.96 1.02
N THR A 23 1.73 6.24 0.58
CA THR A 23 0.52 5.68 1.19
C THR A 23 0.53 4.16 1.28
N PHE A 24 0.92 3.47 0.21
CA PHE A 24 0.81 2.02 0.14
C PHE A 24 2.06 1.29 0.61
N ILE A 25 3.25 1.89 0.55
CA ILE A 25 4.52 1.17 0.76
C ILE A 25 5.33 1.79 1.91
N GLN A 26 5.63 3.08 1.82
CA GLN A 26 6.62 3.72 2.70
C GLN A 26 6.00 4.29 4.00
N CYS A 27 4.69 4.50 4.03
CA CYS A 27 3.97 4.93 5.21
C CYS A 27 4.27 3.98 6.36
N LYS A 28 4.72 4.51 7.51
CA LYS A 28 5.12 3.70 8.67
C LYS A 28 4.04 2.70 9.12
N PHE A 29 2.77 3.00 8.87
CA PHE A 29 1.66 2.10 9.16
C PHE A 29 1.48 1.02 8.08
N ALA A 30 1.52 1.39 6.80
CA ALA A 30 1.46 0.45 5.68
C ALA A 30 2.69 -0.49 5.67
N GLY A 31 3.89 0.04 5.88
CA GLY A 31 5.12 -0.74 6.01
C GLY A 31 5.08 -1.74 7.16
N LYS A 32 4.54 -1.35 8.33
CA LYS A 32 4.30 -2.26 9.45
C LYS A 32 3.31 -3.37 9.08
N PHE A 33 2.22 -3.02 8.40
CA PHE A 33 1.25 -4.00 7.90
C PHE A 33 1.92 -5.03 6.99
N TRP A 34 2.71 -4.59 6.00
CA TRP A 34 3.40 -5.51 5.09
C TRP A 34 4.40 -6.39 5.81
N LYS A 35 5.16 -5.84 6.78
CA LYS A 35 6.09 -6.63 7.58
C LYS A 35 5.36 -7.73 8.37
N LEU A 36 4.26 -7.38 9.03
CA LEU A 36 3.41 -8.33 9.75
C LEU A 36 2.78 -9.38 8.81
N ALA A 37 2.38 -8.98 7.61
CA ALA A 37 1.85 -9.89 6.60
C ALA A 37 2.91 -10.91 6.17
N GLU A 38 4.14 -10.48 5.89
CA GLU A 38 5.25 -11.40 5.58
C GLU A 38 5.54 -12.37 6.72
N GLU A 39 5.54 -11.88 7.96
CA GLU A 39 5.77 -12.70 9.15
C GLU A 39 4.67 -13.75 9.35
N LYS A 40 3.40 -13.39 9.14
CA LYS A 40 2.26 -14.31 9.30
C LYS A 40 2.12 -15.30 8.14
N ILE A 41 2.42 -14.88 6.92
CA ILE A 41 2.28 -15.71 5.71
C ILE A 41 3.55 -16.55 5.50
N GLY A 42 4.69 -16.15 6.05
CA GLY A 42 5.99 -16.80 5.82
C GLY A 42 6.54 -16.54 4.41
N ILE A 43 6.06 -15.51 3.72
CA ILE A 43 6.45 -15.17 2.35
C ILE A 43 6.91 -13.72 2.32
N LYS A 44 8.10 -13.48 1.74
CA LYS A 44 8.60 -12.14 1.45
C LYS A 44 7.99 -11.61 0.15
N PHE A 45 7.48 -10.39 0.20
CA PHE A 45 6.96 -9.68 -0.97
C PHE A 45 8.11 -9.00 -1.71
N ARG A 46 8.17 -9.14 -3.03
CA ARG A 46 9.26 -8.62 -3.87
C ARG A 46 9.01 -7.19 -4.36
N TYR A 47 7.76 -6.73 -4.37
CA TYR A 47 7.35 -5.49 -5.02
C TYR A 47 7.64 -4.18 -4.22
N LYS A 48 8.43 -4.21 -3.15
CA LYS A 48 8.43 -3.18 -2.08
C LYS A 48 8.97 -1.77 -2.39
N GLU A 49 9.16 -1.35 -3.65
CA GLU A 49 9.55 0.04 -3.97
C GLU A 49 8.84 0.63 -5.20
N ASP A 50 8.84 -0.11 -6.32
CA ASP A 50 8.15 0.29 -7.57
C ASP A 50 6.95 -0.61 -7.90
N GLY A 51 6.58 -1.47 -6.96
CA GLY A 51 5.60 -2.54 -7.11
C GLY A 51 4.20 -2.14 -7.49
N LEU A 52 3.82 -0.91 -7.17
CA LEU A 52 2.45 -0.43 -7.30
C LEU A 52 2.05 -0.18 -8.76
N ASN A 53 3.02 0.03 -9.65
CA ASN A 53 2.79 0.26 -11.08
C ASN A 53 2.58 -1.06 -11.84
N GLY A 54 1.70 -1.93 -11.33
CA GLY A 54 1.39 -3.23 -11.92
C GLY A 54 2.39 -4.35 -11.61
N LYS A 55 3.59 -4.03 -11.14
CA LYS A 55 4.62 -5.02 -10.73
C LYS A 55 4.15 -5.98 -9.62
N TRP A 56 3.17 -5.61 -8.80
CA TRP A 56 2.57 -6.52 -7.82
C TRP A 56 1.82 -7.70 -8.47
N LEU A 57 1.43 -7.58 -9.74
CA LEU A 57 0.85 -8.68 -10.53
C LEU A 57 1.90 -9.73 -10.92
N GLU A 58 3.19 -9.41 -10.83
CA GLU A 58 4.31 -10.34 -11.03
C GLU A 58 4.65 -11.06 -9.70
N GLU A 59 4.01 -10.70 -8.59
CA GLU A 59 4.25 -11.37 -7.32
C GLU A 59 3.83 -12.84 -7.39
N GLY A 60 4.67 -13.68 -6.80
CA GLY A 60 4.53 -15.14 -6.87
C GLY A 60 5.19 -15.79 -8.08
N GLU A 61 5.83 -15.04 -8.99
CA GLU A 61 6.62 -15.62 -10.07
C GLU A 61 7.66 -16.65 -9.55
N GLY A 62 7.65 -17.84 -10.16
CA GLY A 62 8.45 -18.99 -9.76
C GLY A 62 7.84 -19.85 -8.64
N ARG A 63 6.61 -19.56 -8.19
CA ARG A 63 5.85 -20.39 -7.24
C ARG A 63 4.79 -21.22 -7.97
N ASP A 64 4.15 -22.14 -7.24
CA ASP A 64 2.98 -22.85 -7.76
C ASP A 64 1.78 -21.90 -7.98
N LYS A 65 0.84 -22.34 -8.81
CA LYS A 65 -0.31 -21.54 -9.24
C LYS A 65 -1.18 -21.11 -8.05
N GLU A 66 -1.47 -22.03 -7.13
CA GLU A 66 -2.37 -21.77 -6.01
C GLU A 66 -1.76 -20.73 -5.05
N THR A 67 -0.49 -20.88 -4.71
CA THR A 67 0.24 -19.89 -3.90
C THR A 67 0.26 -18.52 -4.59
N THR A 68 0.50 -18.49 -5.89
CA THR A 68 0.54 -17.25 -6.67
C THR A 68 -0.81 -16.52 -6.65
N GLU A 69 -1.92 -17.24 -6.89
CA GLU A 69 -3.27 -16.67 -6.87
C GLU A 69 -3.64 -16.15 -5.48
N LYS A 70 -3.33 -16.90 -4.41
CA LYS A 70 -3.56 -16.47 -3.03
C LYS A 70 -2.77 -15.23 -2.67
N LEU A 71 -1.50 -15.14 -3.09
CA LEU A 71 -0.66 -13.97 -2.86
C LEU A 71 -1.22 -12.74 -3.57
N LYS A 72 -1.59 -12.86 -4.84
CA LYS A 72 -2.19 -11.76 -5.62
C LYS A 72 -3.51 -11.29 -5.01
N ALA A 73 -4.38 -12.21 -4.62
CA ALA A 73 -5.63 -11.89 -3.94
C ALA A 73 -5.39 -11.17 -2.61
N PHE A 74 -4.44 -11.65 -1.79
CA PHE A 74 -4.07 -11.02 -0.54
C PHE A 74 -3.57 -9.58 -0.75
N ILE A 75 -2.67 -9.37 -1.72
CA ILE A 75 -2.12 -8.05 -2.03
C ILE A 75 -3.22 -7.10 -2.51
N ALA A 76 -4.11 -7.55 -3.40
CA ALA A 76 -5.23 -6.74 -3.87
C ALA A 76 -6.15 -6.30 -2.71
N ILE A 77 -6.50 -7.23 -1.81
CA ILE A 77 -7.32 -6.94 -0.62
C ILE A 77 -6.60 -5.95 0.31
N ALA A 78 -5.32 -6.14 0.56
CA ALA A 78 -4.52 -5.27 1.40
C ALA A 78 -4.42 -3.85 0.83
N LEU A 79 -4.13 -3.71 -0.47
CA LEU A 79 -4.12 -2.43 -1.17
C LEU A 79 -5.48 -1.74 -1.07
N TRP A 80 -6.58 -2.47 -1.29
CA TRP A 80 -7.92 -1.92 -1.14
C TRP A 80 -8.20 -1.42 0.28
N TRP A 81 -7.81 -2.17 1.32
CA TRP A 81 -8.00 -1.75 2.71
C TRP A 81 -7.18 -0.52 3.07
N ILE A 82 -5.93 -0.45 2.62
CA ILE A 82 -5.08 0.74 2.84
C ILE A 82 -5.71 1.96 2.17
N TRP A 83 -6.14 1.83 0.91
CA TRP A 83 -6.82 2.91 0.17
C TRP A 83 -8.11 3.36 0.86
N LYS A 84 -8.94 2.40 1.25
CA LYS A 84 -10.21 2.66 1.95
C LYS A 84 -9.99 3.40 3.26
N ASN A 85 -9.01 2.97 4.06
CA ASN A 85 -8.65 3.65 5.30
C ASN A 85 -8.12 5.07 5.05
N ARG A 86 -7.25 5.25 4.05
CA ARG A 86 -6.75 6.57 3.64
C ARG A 86 -7.89 7.51 3.24
N ASN A 87 -8.84 7.03 2.44
CA ASN A 87 -10.00 7.83 2.02
C ASN A 87 -10.93 8.15 3.17
N LYS A 88 -11.17 7.19 4.07
CA LYS A 88 -11.89 7.44 5.32
C LYS A 88 -11.25 8.61 6.08
N MET A 89 -9.94 8.58 6.30
CA MET A 89 -9.21 9.66 6.98
C MET A 89 -9.21 10.98 6.20
N LYS A 90 -9.28 10.94 4.86
CA LYS A 90 -9.39 12.15 4.02
C LYS A 90 -10.74 12.81 4.16
N PHE A 91 -11.83 12.04 4.10
CA PHE A 91 -13.19 12.59 4.00
C PHE A 91 -13.94 12.68 5.33
N GLU A 92 -13.57 11.91 6.36
CA GLU A 92 -14.22 11.99 7.69
C GLU A 92 -13.68 13.13 8.57
N ASN A 93 -12.56 13.77 8.20
CA ASN A 93 -12.07 14.97 8.91
C ASN A 93 -12.68 16.29 8.40
N PHE A 94 -13.76 16.22 7.61
CA PHE A 94 -14.50 17.37 7.06
C PHE A 94 -15.93 17.52 7.61
N SER A 95 -16.27 16.87 8.73
CA SER A 95 -17.58 16.98 9.40
C SER A 95 -17.50 17.76 10.70
#